data_AF-A0A7X7PLJ1-F1
#
_entry.id   AF-A0A7X7PLJ1-F1
#
_cell.length_a   1.000
_cell.length_b   1.000
_cell.length_c   1.000
_cell.angle_alpha   90.00
_cell.angle_beta   90.00
_cell.angle_gamma   90.00
#
_symmetry.space_group_name_H-M   'P 1'
#
loop_
_entity.id
_entity.type
_entity.pdbx_description
1 polymer ?
#
loop_
_entity_poly.entity_id
_entity_poly.type
_entity_poly.pdbx_seq_one_letter_code
_entity_poly.pdbx_strand_id
1 'polypeptide(L)'
;ATETKIVVTMNARELRHFFRVRCCRRAQWEINELAWRMRSMVRELSPYLFEGSGPPCLYGECGEGTMTCGRPYRPEDVDGPAPAR
;
A
#
# COMPACT_ATOMS: atom_id res chain seq x y z
N ALA A 1 7.43 23.66 -2.06
CA ALA A 1 7.62 22.35 -2.71
C ALA A 1 7.78 22.59 -4.21
N THR A 2 8.72 21.91 -4.87
CA THR A 2 8.91 21.98 -6.33
C THR A 2 8.42 20.67 -6.94
N GLU A 3 7.53 20.74 -7.92
CA GLU A 3 7.01 19.55 -8.61
C GLU A 3 8.14 18.84 -9.38
N THR A 4 8.14 17.50 -9.33
CA THR A 4 9.02 16.67 -10.16
C THR A 4 8.18 15.62 -10.89
N LYS A 5 8.61 15.26 -12.10
CA LYS A 5 7.98 14.22 -12.91
C LYS A 5 8.97 13.08 -13.08
N ILE A 6 8.57 11.88 -12.65
CA ILE A 6 9.41 10.69 -12.66
C ILE A 6 8.65 9.51 -13.26
N VAL A 7 9.35 8.71 -14.07
CA VAL A 7 8.86 7.43 -14.56
C VAL A 7 9.58 6.34 -13.77
N VAL A 8 8.82 5.42 -13.18
CA VAL A 8 9.36 4.32 -12.36
C VAL A 8 8.77 3.01 -12.86
N THR A 9 9.63 2.01 -13.04
CA THR A 9 9.25 0.64 -13.37
C THR A 9 9.60 -0.26 -12.19
N MET A 10 8.64 -1.06 -11.75
CA MET A 10 8.81 -2.02 -10.65
C MET A 10 8.12 -3.32 -11.01
N ASN A 11 8.75 -4.45 -10.72
CA ASN A 11 8.09 -5.75 -10.84
C ASN A 11 7.06 -5.96 -9.70
N ALA A 12 6.26 -7.03 -9.77
CA ALA A 12 5.23 -7.30 -8.78
C ALA A 12 5.77 -7.48 -7.35
N ARG A 13 6.95 -8.10 -7.19
CA ARG A 13 7.60 -8.27 -5.88
C ARG A 13 8.03 -6.93 -5.29
N GLU A 14 8.62 -6.08 -6.11
CA GLU A 14 9.04 -4.72 -5.73
C GLU A 14 7.85 -3.85 -5.36
N LEU A 15 6.75 -3.91 -6.12
CA LEU A 15 5.51 -3.22 -5.78
C LEU A 15 4.94 -3.70 -4.43
N ARG A 16 4.89 -5.01 -4.19
CA ARG A 16 4.43 -5.56 -2.90
C ARG A 16 5.32 -5.08 -1.74
N HIS A 17 6.64 -5.05 -1.93
CA HIS A 17 7.56 -4.49 -0.94
C HIS A 17 7.36 -2.98 -0.73
N PHE A 18 7.16 -2.22 -1.81
CA PHE A 18 6.89 -0.79 -1.76
C PHE A 18 5.62 -0.49 -0.95
N PHE A 19 4.51 -1.21 -1.22
CA PHE A 19 3.27 -1.04 -0.46
C PHE A 19 3.43 -1.43 1.01
N ARG A 20 4.19 -2.49 1.31
CA ARG A 20 4.44 -2.93 2.69
C ARG A 20 5.01 -1.83 3.57
N VAL A 21 5.92 -1.02 3.03
CA VAL A 21 6.59 0.07 3.77
C VAL A 21 5.83 1.39 3.63
N ARG A 22 5.46 1.76 2.40
CA ARG A 22 4.94 3.11 2.11
C ARG A 22 3.47 3.29 2.42
N CYS A 23 2.67 2.23 2.47
CA CYS A 23 1.28 2.34 2.91
C CYS A 23 1.12 2.44 4.44
N CYS A 24 2.18 2.27 5.24
CA CYS A 24 2.10 2.48 6.68
C CYS A 24 1.93 3.97 7.02
N ARG A 25 1.08 4.31 8.01
CA ARG A 25 0.87 5.69 8.48
C ARG A 25 2.11 6.38 9.07
N ARG A 26 3.18 5.62 9.31
CA ARG A 26 4.49 6.15 9.70
C ARG A 26 5.20 6.84 8.53
N ALA A 27 4.96 6.39 7.30
CA ALA A 27 5.56 7.00 6.12
C ALA A 27 5.07 8.44 5.96
N GLN A 28 5.89 9.29 5.34
CA GLN A 28 5.48 10.65 5.00
C GLN A 28 4.15 10.63 4.23
N TRP A 29 3.23 11.51 4.59
CA TRP A 29 1.85 11.49 4.10
C TRP A 29 1.76 11.55 2.56
N GLU A 30 2.62 12.32 1.89
CA GLU A 30 2.64 12.40 0.41
C GLU A 30 2.96 11.06 -0.26
N ILE A 31 3.98 10.33 0.22
CA ILE A 31 4.32 9.01 -0.34
C ILE A 31 3.32 7.95 0.09
N ASN A 32 2.69 8.11 1.26
CA ASN A 32 1.62 7.23 1.72
C ASN A 32 0.41 7.30 0.79
N GLU A 33 -0.05 8.51 0.47
CA GLU A 33 -1.14 8.74 -0.47
C GLU A 33 -0.81 8.22 -1.87
N LEU A 34 0.42 8.49 -2.36
CA LEU A 34 0.89 7.96 -3.64
C LEU A 34 0.84 6.43 -3.65
N ALA A 35 1.34 5.78 -2.60
CA ALA A 35 1.38 4.32 -2.51
C ALA A 35 -0.02 3.70 -2.49
N TRP A 36 -0.98 4.30 -1.79
CA TRP A 36 -2.38 3.84 -1.80
C TRP A 36 -3.03 3.99 -3.17
N ARG A 37 -2.81 5.12 -3.87
CA ARG A 37 -3.29 5.30 -5.25
C ARG A 37 -2.70 4.27 -6.20
N MET A 38 -1.39 4.04 -6.13
CA MET A 38 -0.71 2.99 -6.91
C MET A 38 -1.29 1.60 -6.62
N ARG A 39 -1.51 1.26 -5.35
CA ARG A 39 -2.12 -0.02 -4.94
C ARG A 39 -3.52 -0.20 -5.53
N SER A 40 -4.34 0.84 -5.50
CA SER A 40 -5.70 0.80 -6.06
C SER A 40 -5.68 0.42 -7.54
N MET A 41 -4.84 1.10 -8.34
CA MET A 41 -4.73 0.84 -9.78
C MET A 41 -4.24 -0.57 -10.09
N VAL A 42 -3.25 -1.09 -9.36
CA VAL A 42 -2.73 -2.44 -9.62
C VAL A 42 -3.68 -3.54 -9.15
N ARG A 43 -4.51 -3.29 -8.12
CA ARG A 43 -5.53 -4.23 -7.65
C ARG A 43 -6.70 -4.34 -8.62
N GLU A 44 -7.06 -3.24 -9.28
CA GLU A 44 -8.04 -3.26 -10.37
C GLU A 44 -7.52 -4.09 -11.54
N LEU A 45 -6.26 -3.91 -11.93
CA LEU A 45 -5.65 -4.64 -13.04
C LEU A 45 -5.41 -6.13 -12.74
N SER A 46 -4.94 -6.46 -11.53
CA SER A 46 -4.61 -7.83 -11.16
C SER A 46 -4.93 -8.12 -9.69
N PRO A 47 -6.21 -8.40 -9.36
CA PRO A 47 -6.64 -8.57 -7.97
C PRO A 47 -5.95 -9.73 -7.28
N TYR A 48 -5.74 -10.87 -7.96
CA TYR A 48 -5.10 -12.05 -7.37
C TYR A 48 -3.61 -11.87 -7.09
N LEU A 49 -2.88 -11.13 -7.95
CA LEU A 49 -1.45 -10.86 -7.70
C LEU A 49 -1.24 -9.89 -6.54
N PHE A 50 -2.17 -8.96 -6.35
CA PHE A 50 -2.11 -7.93 -5.32
C PHE A 50 -3.08 -8.17 -4.16
N GLU A 51 -3.62 -9.38 -4.05
CA GLU A 51 -4.34 -9.84 -2.86
C GLU A 51 -3.39 -9.81 -1.66
N GLY A 52 -3.91 -9.35 -0.51
CA GLY A 52 -3.09 -9.19 0.68
C GLY A 52 -1.99 -8.13 0.55
N SER A 53 -1.97 -7.31 -0.51
CA SER A 53 -1.01 -6.21 -0.63
C SER A 53 -1.38 -5.05 0.29
N GLY A 54 -0.41 -4.21 0.65
CA GLY A 54 -0.59 -3.10 1.60
C GLY A 54 0.38 -3.22 2.77
N PRO A 55 0.19 -2.41 3.82
CA PRO A 55 1.02 -2.48 5.00
C PRO A 55 0.66 -3.76 5.79
N PRO A 56 1.62 -4.36 6.51
CA PRO A 56 1.37 -5.59 7.27
C PRO A 56 0.33 -5.39 8.38
N CYS A 57 0.20 -4.17 8.92
CA CYS A 57 -0.84 -3.82 9.89
C CYS A 57 -2.27 -3.76 9.32
N LEU A 58 -2.47 -4.06 8.03
CA LEU A 58 -3.79 -4.25 7.44
C LEU A 58 -4.37 -5.63 7.75
N TYR A 59 -3.51 -6.67 7.82
CA TYR A 59 -3.94 -8.06 8.04
C TYR A 59 -3.32 -8.69 9.30
N GLY A 60 -2.61 -7.91 10.10
CA GLY A 60 -1.89 -8.39 11.27
C GLY A 60 -1.20 -7.24 12.00
N GLU A 61 0.04 -7.48 12.42
CA GLU A 61 0.81 -6.51 13.22
C GLU A 61 1.59 -5.51 12.36
N CYS A 62 1.96 -4.38 12.96
CA CYS A 62 2.77 -3.37 12.29
C CYS A 62 4.21 -3.87 12.08
N GLY A 63 4.64 -3.94 10.82
CA GLY A 63 5.97 -4.41 10.43
C GLY A 63 7.11 -3.44 10.75
N GLU A 64 6.80 -2.28 11.34
CA GLU A 64 7.78 -1.33 11.89
C GLU A 64 8.23 -1.72 13.31
N GLY A 65 7.60 -2.72 13.94
CA GLY A 65 7.99 -3.22 15.27
C GLY A 65 7.92 -2.13 16.34
N THR A 66 9.04 -1.84 16.99
CA THR A 66 9.17 -0.76 18.00
C THR A 66 8.78 0.61 17.46
N MET A 67 8.86 0.80 16.14
CA MET A 67 8.54 2.03 15.45
C MET A 67 7.10 2.07 14.90
N THR A 68 6.22 1.22 15.44
CA THR A 68 4.79 1.14 15.07
C THR A 68 4.11 2.50 14.97
N CYS A 69 3.22 2.64 13.98
CA CYS A 69 2.40 3.85 13.83
C CYS A 69 1.27 3.93 14.87
N GLY A 70 1.02 2.87 15.65
CA GLY A 70 -0.04 2.80 16.67
C GLY A 70 -1.47 2.87 16.13
N ARG A 71 -1.64 2.97 14.81
CA ARG A 71 -2.93 3.14 14.12
C ARG A 71 -3.01 2.12 12.97
N PRO A 72 -3.40 0.86 13.24
CA PRO A 72 -3.57 -0.15 12.19
C PRO A 72 -4.70 0.21 11.23
N TYR A 73 -4.67 -0.34 10.02
CA TYR A 73 -5.76 -0.19 9.06
C TYR A 73 -6.77 -1.31 9.26
N ARG A 74 -8.05 -1.04 9.00
CA ARG A 74 -9.07 -2.09 8.96
C ARG A 74 -9.24 -2.53 7.51
N PRO A 75 -9.26 -3.84 7.22
CA PRO A 75 -9.56 -4.34 5.88
C PRO A 75 -10.84 -3.77 5.31
N GLU A 76 -11.86 -3.60 6.14
CA GLU A 76 -13.17 -3.03 5.78
C GLU A 76 -13.08 -1.64 5.14
N ASP A 77 -12.13 -0.81 5.61
CA ASP A 77 -11.96 0.57 5.18
C ASP A 77 -11.11 0.70 3.90
N VAL A 78 -10.39 -0.37 3.53
CA VAL A 78 -9.30 -0.33 2.54
C VAL A 78 -9.56 -1.29 1.38
N ASP A 79 -10.09 -2.46 1.71
CA ASP A 79 -10.40 -3.53 0.80
C ASP A 79 -11.92 -3.58 0.69
N GLY A 80 -12.47 -2.68 -0.14
CA GLY A 80 -13.83 -2.83 -0.63
C GLY A 80 -14.04 -4.19 -1.31
N PRO A 81 -15.29 -4.55 -1.66
CA PRO A 81 -15.58 -5.82 -2.31
C PRO A 81 -14.67 -6.01 -3.52
N ALA A 82 -14.05 -7.19 -3.63
CA ALA A 82 -13.18 -7.52 -4.75
C ALA A 82 -13.94 -7.24 -6.06
N PRO A 83 -13.30 -6.62 -7.08
CA PRO A 83 -13.97 -6.34 -8.34
C PRO A 83 -14.51 -7.67 -8.91
N ALA A 84 -15.82 -7.71 -9.14
CA ALA A 84 -16.45 -8.83 -9.83
C ALA A 84 -15.83 -8.92 -11.22
N ARG A 85 -15.19 -10.06 -11.52
CA ARG A 85 -14.74 -10.37 -12.87
C ARG A 85 -15.94 -10.46 -13.81
#